data_AF-A0A7J6X978-F1
#
_entry.id   AF-A0A7J6X978-F1
#
_cell.length_a   1.000
_cell.length_b   1.000
_cell.length_c   1.000
_cell.angle_alpha   90.00
_cell.angle_beta   90.00
_cell.angle_gamma   90.00
#
_symmetry.space_group_name_H-M   'P 1'
#
loop_
_entity.id
_entity.type
_entity.pdbx_description
1 polymer ?
#
loop_
_entity_poly.entity_id
_entity_poly.type
_entity_poly.pdbx_seq_one_letter_code
_entity_poly.pdbx_strand_id
1 'polypeptide(L)' 'MDYFMEKWMQKIPAVSSLPCTPAERFAALFRERQKWESKELDPYIRDLRVPGLSSEGLLLKYTRRTQPTLDAEPIFTAR' A
#
# COMPACT_ATOMS: atom_id res chain seq x y z
N MET A 1 -18.83 17.98 22.47
CA MET A 1 -18.01 18.65 21.44
C MET A 1 -17.06 17.59 20.94
N ASP A 2 -17.64 16.68 20.17
CA ASP A 2 -17.05 15.43 19.72
C ASP A 2 -16.07 15.75 18.60
N TYR A 3 -14.88 16.17 19.01
CA TYR A 3 -13.76 16.24 18.09
C TYR A 3 -13.46 14.82 17.61
N PHE A 4 -13.30 14.70 16.29
CA PHE A 4 -12.52 13.66 15.62
C PHE A 4 -13.25 12.43 15.06
N MET A 5 -14.37 12.62 14.35
CA MET A 5 -14.84 11.61 13.38
C MET A 5 -15.01 12.20 11.97
N GLU A 6 -14.02 12.98 11.54
CA GLU A 6 -13.82 13.30 10.12
C GLU A 6 -12.42 12.86 9.70
N LYS A 7 -12.07 11.60 9.98
CA LYS A 7 -10.96 10.95 9.28
C LYS A 7 -11.44 10.65 7.87
N TRP A 8 -11.36 11.69 7.03
CA TRP A 8 -11.51 11.74 5.58
C TRP A 8 -11.63 10.35 4.96
N MET A 9 -12.80 10.06 4.37
CA MET A 9 -12.95 8.96 3.42
C MET A 9 -12.05 9.25 2.22
N GLN A 10 -10.75 8.96 2.33
CA GLN A 10 -9.90 8.86 1.16
C GLN A 10 -10.51 7.79 0.28
N LYS A 11 -10.76 8.13 -0.97
CA LYS A 11 -11.52 7.32 -1.89
C LYS A 11 -10.63 6.18 -2.36
N ILE A 12 -10.49 5.15 -1.54
CA ILE A 12 -9.56 4.07 -1.86
C ILE A 12 -10.07 3.37 -3.12
N PRO A 13 -9.26 3.27 -4.19
CA PRO A 13 -9.69 2.64 -5.44
C PRO A 13 -10.16 1.22 -5.17
N ALA A 14 -11.32 0.86 -5.74
CA ALA A 14 -11.79 -0.52 -5.68
C ALA A 14 -10.75 -1.44 -6.32
N VAL A 15 -10.48 -2.59 -5.71
CA VAL A 15 -9.47 -3.56 -6.18
C VAL A 15 -9.73 -3.96 -7.64
N SER A 16 -11.00 -4.05 -8.03
CA SER A 16 -11.45 -4.36 -9.41
C SER A 16 -11.12 -3.28 -10.43
N SER A 17 -10.86 -2.05 -10.01
CA SER A 17 -10.51 -0.93 -10.88
C SER A 17 -9.00 -0.69 -10.97
N LEU A 18 -8.19 -1.48 -10.25
CA LEU A 18 -6.74 -1.35 -10.28
C LEU A 18 -6.11 -2.09 -11.45
N PRO A 19 -5.02 -1.56 -12.04
CA PRO A 19 -4.25 -2.25 -13.07
C PRO A 19 -3.81 -3.65 -12.63
N CYS A 20 -3.77 -4.61 -13.56
CA CYS A 20 -3.31 -5.98 -13.26
C CYS A 20 -1.79 -6.08 -13.14
N THR A 21 -1.03 -5.13 -13.71
CA THR A 21 0.44 -5.15 -13.58
C THR A 21 0.85 -4.60 -12.21
N PRO A 22 1.83 -5.23 -11.53
CA PRO A 22 2.29 -4.74 -10.23
C PRO A 22 2.75 -3.28 -10.26
N ALA A 23 3.56 -2.91 -11.25
CA ALA A 23 4.15 -1.57 -11.34
C ALA A 23 3.07 -0.48 -11.44
N GLU A 24 2.10 -0.64 -12.34
CA GLU A 24 1.02 0.34 -12.52
C GLU A 24 0.07 0.35 -11.31
N ARG A 25 -0.17 -0.81 -10.68
CA ARG A 25 -0.99 -0.88 -9.47
C ARG A 25 -0.37 -0.11 -8.32
N PHE A 26 0.92 -0.32 -8.03
CA PHE A 26 1.61 0.43 -7.00
C PHE A 26 1.60 1.93 -7.32
N ALA A 27 1.87 2.33 -8.58
CA ALA A 27 1.79 3.73 -8.99
C ALA A 27 0.40 4.36 -8.75
N ALA A 28 -0.68 3.62 -9.04
CA ALA A 28 -2.04 4.06 -8.80
C ALA A 28 -2.35 4.23 -7.29
N LEU A 29 -1.93 3.26 -6.46
CA LEU A 29 -2.12 3.32 -5.01
C LEU A 29 -1.39 4.52 -4.38
N PHE A 30 -0.15 4.78 -4.79
CA PHE A 30 0.64 5.89 -4.24
C PHE A 30 0.25 7.26 -4.78
N ARG A 31 -0.46 7.32 -5.92
CA ARG A 31 -1.10 8.56 -6.39
C ARG A 31 -2.27 8.95 -5.50
N GLU A 32 -3.06 7.99 -5.01
CA GLU A 32 -4.18 8.25 -4.10
C GLU A 32 -3.69 8.62 -2.69
N ARG A 33 -2.69 7.90 -2.17
CA ARG A 33 -2.11 8.16 -0.84
C ARG A 33 -0.62 7.89 -0.82
N GLN A 34 0.16 8.85 -0.34
CA GLN A 34 1.63 8.79 -0.43
C GLN A 34 2.29 7.79 0.55
N LYS A 35 1.63 7.49 1.67
CA LYS A 35 2.17 6.65 2.76
C LYS A 35 1.18 5.56 3.13
N TRP A 36 1.67 4.34 3.33
CA TRP A 36 0.82 3.19 3.68
C TRP A 36 1.45 2.30 4.74
N GLU A 37 0.64 1.76 5.64
CA GLU A 37 1.06 0.62 6.48
C GLU A 37 0.93 -0.70 5.70
N SER A 38 1.67 -1.73 6.13
CA SER A 38 1.63 -3.06 5.48
C SER A 38 0.21 -3.62 5.39
N LYS A 39 -0.54 -3.57 6.49
CA LYS A 39 -1.88 -4.13 6.60
C LYS A 39 -2.90 -3.44 5.69
N GLU A 40 -2.65 -2.17 5.36
CA GLU A 40 -3.53 -1.40 4.47
C GLU A 40 -3.25 -1.72 2.99
N LEU A 41 -2.03 -2.13 2.65
CA LEU A 41 -1.67 -2.54 1.29
C LEU A 41 -2.12 -3.95 0.94
N ASP A 42 -2.16 -4.86 1.92
CA ASP A 42 -2.51 -6.28 1.73
C ASP A 42 -3.71 -6.53 0.80
N PRO A 43 -4.91 -5.93 1.02
CA PRO A 43 -6.07 -6.21 0.17
C PRO A 43 -5.87 -5.84 -1.31
N TYR A 44 -4.96 -4.92 -1.62
CA TYR A 44 -4.72 -4.45 -2.99
C TYR A 44 -3.66 -5.28 -3.72
N ILE A 45 -2.74 -5.91 -2.98
CA ILE A 45 -1.57 -6.59 -3.55
C ILE A 45 -1.60 -8.11 -3.39
N ARG A 46 -2.43 -8.66 -2.49
CA ARG A 46 -2.48 -10.11 -2.21
C ARG A 46 -2.82 -10.99 -3.43
N ASP A 47 -3.50 -10.41 -4.41
CA ASP A 47 -3.86 -11.08 -5.66
C ASP A 47 -2.74 -11.00 -6.72
N LEU A 48 -1.79 -10.08 -6.57
CA LEU A 48 -0.66 -9.97 -7.50
C LEU A 48 0.22 -11.22 -7.39
N ARG A 49 0.36 -11.94 -8.50
CA ARG A 49 1.28 -13.09 -8.62
C ARG A 49 2.44 -12.73 -9.54
N VAL A 50 3.64 -12.73 -8.97
CA VAL A 50 4.89 -12.63 -9.73
C VAL A 50 5.71 -13.88 -9.43
N PRO A 51 6.11 -14.68 -10.44
CA PRO A 51 6.92 -15.87 -10.23
C PRO A 51 8.19 -15.55 -9.43
N GLY A 52 8.42 -16.32 -8.36
CA GLY A 52 9.59 -16.16 -7.49
C GLY A 52 9.55 -14.95 -6.54
N LEU A 53 8.42 -14.25 -6.42
CA LEU A 53 8.28 -13.11 -5.51
C LEU A 53 7.15 -13.33 -4.50
N SER A 54 7.45 -13.19 -3.21
CA SER A 54 6.45 -13.14 -2.14
C SER A 54 5.75 -11.78 -2.10
N SER A 55 4.65 -11.67 -1.34
CA SER A 55 3.98 -10.39 -1.09
C SER A 55 4.92 -9.36 -0.46
N GLU A 56 5.76 -9.78 0.49
CA GLU A 56 6.80 -8.92 1.07
C GLU A 56 7.86 -8.55 0.02
N GLY A 57 8.27 -9.50 -0.83
CA GLY A 57 9.18 -9.23 -1.94
C GLY A 57 8.60 -8.22 -2.93
N LEU A 58 7.29 -8.24 -3.20
CA LEU A 58 6.60 -7.21 -3.99
C LEU A 58 6.71 -5.84 -3.32
N LEU A 59 6.42 -5.74 -2.02
CA LEU A 59 6.55 -4.49 -1.27
C LEU A 59 7.98 -3.94 -1.36
N LEU A 60 8.99 -4.74 -1.05
CA LEU A 60 10.38 -4.32 -1.10
C LEU A 60 10.85 -3.95 -2.52
N LYS A 61 10.26 -4.56 -3.55
CA LYS A 61 10.59 -4.25 -4.96
C LYS A 61 10.00 -2.93 -5.42
N TYR A 62 8.74 -2.65 -5.10
CA TYR A 62 7.98 -1.52 -5.66
C TYR A 62 7.84 -0.31 -4.73
N THR A 63 8.32 -0.41 -3.49
CA THR A 63 8.16 0.63 -2.47
C THR A 63 9.46 0.89 -1.71
N ARG A 64 9.53 2.01 -0.99
CA ARG A 64 10.52 2.25 0.07
C ARG A 64 9.88 1.92 1.41
N ARG A 65 10.56 1.10 2.22
CA ARG A 65 10.14 0.76 3.59
C ARG A 65 10.90 1.65 4.59
N THR A 66 10.16 2.36 5.44
CA THR A 66 10.71 3.09 6.58
C THR A 66 10.13 2.50 7.86
N GLN A 67 11.00 2.13 8.78
CA GLN A 67 10.59 1.59 10.08
C GLN A 67 11.60 2.08 11.12
N PRO A 68 11.23 3.08 11.96
CA PRO A 68 12.18 3.74 12.85
C PRO A 68 12.64 2.84 14.00
N THR A 69 11.81 1.91 14.44
CA THR A 69 12.11 0.92 15.50
C THR A 69 11.53 -0.43 15.11
N LEU A 70 12.08 -1.52 15.67
CA LEU A 70 11.62 -2.88 15.35
C LEU A 70 10.13 -3.13 15.66
N ASP A 71 9.60 -2.48 16.70
CA ASP A 71 8.19 -2.57 17.11
C ASP A 71 7.26 -1.60 16.35
N ALA A 72 7.79 -0.62 15.62
CA ALA A 72 6.95 0.29 14.85
C ALA A 72 6.42 -0.41 13.59
N GLU A 73 5.15 -0.18 13.26
CA GLU A 73 4.60 -0.62 11.98
C GLU A 73 5.39 -0.02 10.81
N PRO A 74 5.82 -0.82 9.82
CA PRO A 74 6.55 -0.30 8.68
C PRO A 74 5.65 0.57 7.80
N ILE A 75 6.18 1.73 7.42
CA ILE A 75 5.55 2.65 6.48
C ILE A 75 6.19 2.49 5.11
N PHE A 76 5.35 2.30 4.11
CA PHE A 76 5.72 2.17 2.71
C PHE A 76 5.40 3.45 1.94
N THR A 77 6.33 3.89 1.10
CA THR A 77 6.15 5.01 0.15
C THR A 77 6.53 4.57 -1.26
N ALA A 78 6.12 5.34 -2.27
CA ALA A 78 6.58 5.13 -3.65
C ALA A 78 8.12 5.11 -3.72
N ARG A 79 8.64 4.30 -4.64
CA ARG A 79 10.08 4.16 -4.87
C ARG A 79 10.66 5.28 -5.70
#